data_AF-A0A7R9UAE9-F1
#
_entry.id   AF-A0A7R9UAE9-F1
#
_cell.length_a   1.000
_cell.length_b   1.000
_cell.length_c   1.000
_cell.angle_alpha   90.00
_cell.angle_beta   90.00
_cell.angle_gamma   90.00
#
_symmetry.space_group_name_H-M   'P 1'
#
loop_
_entity.id
_entity.type
_entity.pdbx_description
1 polymer ?
#
loop_
_entity_poly.entity_id
_entity_poly.type
_entity_poly.pdbx_seq_one_letter_code
_entity_poly.pdbx_strand_id
1 'polypeptide(L)'
;HVPFPYEFSTMLFAVNSALHKYLNPANTRVESKDEFLSLTHVPKQDFELWDAVNTAKEKYREGIVGKLSGYKKRWTPEDVSKSMQKMIIRLKEGQQRALWLSQTGIAPTYFYFNADGYYQKESKEQPVPYHTAFDTIVTSFEMPSILPLFLEGPVRQMKILDSTEEKRQVHDDVLGSTLYDSKLGLYLISESLEGQPITIGRMMAFPPGWLENQSVWTHMSYKYYLELIRAGLYDEFFTAIKTGLVPFMNAKV
;
A
#
# COMPACT_ATOMS: atom_id res chain seq x y z
N HIS A 1 -16.94 -5.33 -27.41
CA HIS A 1 -15.88 -4.29 -27.33
C HIS A 1 -16.32 -3.20 -26.38
N VAL A 2 -15.45 -2.77 -25.47
CA VAL A 2 -15.71 -1.66 -24.55
C VAL A 2 -15.03 -0.41 -25.13
N PRO A 3 -15.76 0.69 -25.40
CA PRO A 3 -15.16 1.91 -25.90
C PRO A 3 -14.59 2.73 -24.74
N PHE A 4 -13.29 2.98 -24.75
CA PHE A 4 -12.63 3.86 -23.79
C PHE A 4 -12.27 5.20 -24.45
N PRO A 5 -12.17 6.29 -23.66
CA PRO A 5 -11.54 7.53 -24.14
C PRO A 5 -10.16 7.24 -24.73
N TYR A 6 -9.82 7.94 -25.81
CA TYR A 6 -8.55 7.76 -26.51
C TYR A 6 -7.36 8.01 -25.58
N GLU A 7 -7.41 9.06 -24.78
CA GLU A 7 -6.37 9.45 -23.82
C GLU A 7 -6.14 8.35 -22.77
N PHE A 8 -7.23 7.79 -22.23
CA PHE A 8 -7.15 6.67 -21.28
C PHE A 8 -6.55 5.43 -21.93
N SER A 9 -6.93 5.15 -23.19
CA SER A 9 -6.38 4.02 -23.94
C SER A 9 -4.89 4.17 -24.22
N THR A 10 -4.43 5.40 -24.50
CA THR A 10 -3.00 5.71 -24.69
C THR A 10 -2.22 5.51 -23.40
N MET A 11 -2.77 5.97 -22.27
CA MET A 11 -2.17 5.74 -20.95
C MET A 11 -2.09 4.25 -20.61
N LEU A 12 -3.17 3.51 -20.79
CA LEU A 12 -3.21 2.08 -20.51
C LEU A 12 -2.23 1.30 -21.39
N PHE A 13 -2.10 1.67 -22.66
CA PHE A 13 -1.09 1.09 -23.55
C PHE A 13 0.33 1.33 -23.03
N ALA A 14 0.67 2.56 -22.65
CA ALA A 14 1.99 2.89 -22.11
C ALA A 14 2.30 2.12 -20.81
N VAL A 15 1.33 2.03 -19.89
CA VAL A 15 1.46 1.22 -18.66
C VAL A 15 1.69 -0.25 -18.99
N ASN A 16 0.91 -0.82 -19.92
CA ASN A 16 1.07 -2.22 -20.32
C ASN A 16 2.42 -2.51 -20.99
N SER A 17 2.94 -1.57 -21.78
CA SER A 17 4.26 -1.68 -22.39
C SER A 17 5.36 -1.65 -21.34
N ALA A 18 5.26 -0.76 -20.35
CA ALA A 18 6.19 -0.71 -19.22
C ALA A 18 6.16 -2.02 -18.43
N LEU A 19 4.97 -2.48 -18.02
CA LEU A 19 4.80 -3.76 -17.33
C LEU A 19 5.36 -4.93 -18.16
N HIS A 20 5.12 -4.98 -19.47
CA HIS A 20 5.66 -6.04 -20.30
C HIS A 20 7.19 -6.05 -20.37
N LYS A 21 7.81 -4.86 -20.48
CA LYS A 21 9.27 -4.71 -20.55
C LYS A 21 9.94 -5.14 -19.24
N TYR A 22 9.38 -4.71 -18.10
CA TYR A 22 10.02 -4.83 -16.81
C TYR A 22 9.57 -6.03 -15.95
N LEU A 23 8.40 -6.63 -16.23
CA LEU A 23 7.97 -7.90 -15.61
C LEU A 23 8.45 -9.14 -16.39
N ASN A 24 9.25 -8.98 -17.44
CA ASN A 24 9.80 -10.13 -18.15
C ASN A 24 10.74 -10.88 -17.19
N PRO A 25 10.57 -12.20 -16.96
CA PRO A 25 11.43 -13.00 -16.10
C PRO A 25 12.92 -12.88 -16.44
N ALA A 26 13.27 -12.61 -17.70
CA ALA A 26 14.64 -12.37 -18.13
C ALA A 26 15.25 -11.05 -17.59
N ASN A 27 14.43 -10.16 -17.02
CA ASN A 27 14.79 -8.81 -16.56
C ASN A 27 14.52 -8.58 -15.06
N THR A 28 13.73 -9.43 -14.39
CA THR A 28 13.45 -9.36 -12.94
C THR A 28 14.52 -10.12 -12.17
N ARG A 29 15.34 -9.39 -11.40
CA ARG A 29 16.61 -9.91 -10.87
C ARG A 29 16.57 -10.35 -9.41
N VAL A 30 15.57 -9.93 -8.64
CA VAL A 30 15.48 -10.33 -7.22
C VAL A 30 14.76 -11.67 -7.14
N GLU A 31 15.51 -12.73 -6.90
CA GLU A 31 15.02 -14.11 -6.98
C GLU A 31 14.72 -14.71 -5.59
N SER A 32 15.17 -14.07 -4.51
CA SER A 32 14.98 -14.58 -3.15
C SER A 32 14.73 -13.49 -2.09
N LYS A 33 14.17 -13.91 -0.94
CA LYS A 33 13.99 -13.07 0.24
C LYS A 33 15.33 -12.51 0.73
N ASP A 34 16.37 -13.32 0.81
CA ASP A 34 17.67 -12.91 1.34
C ASP A 34 18.35 -11.89 0.43
N GLU A 35 18.27 -12.10 -0.87
CA GLU A 35 18.75 -11.11 -1.85
C GLU A 35 18.00 -9.78 -1.68
N PHE A 36 16.66 -9.83 -1.61
CA PHE A 36 15.84 -8.64 -1.42
C PHE A 36 16.18 -7.87 -0.13
N LEU A 37 16.34 -8.58 0.98
CA LEU A 37 16.65 -7.98 2.29
C LEU A 37 18.09 -7.45 2.39
N SER A 38 18.99 -7.90 1.51
CA SER A 38 20.36 -7.38 1.44
C SER A 38 20.48 -6.05 0.69
N LEU A 39 19.44 -5.65 -0.05
CA LEU A 39 19.43 -4.41 -0.82
C LEU A 39 19.39 -3.19 0.10
N THR A 40 20.15 -2.17 -0.27
CA THR A 40 20.11 -0.85 0.37
C THR A 40 19.38 0.18 -0.47
N HIS A 41 19.28 -0.05 -1.79
CA HIS A 41 18.63 0.84 -2.75
C HIS A 41 17.61 0.05 -3.57
N VAL A 42 16.55 0.73 -4.02
CA VAL A 42 15.57 0.15 -4.94
C VAL A 42 16.27 -0.28 -6.23
N PRO A 43 16.06 -1.50 -6.73
CA PRO A 43 16.64 -1.95 -7.99
C PRO A 43 16.29 -1.01 -9.14
N LYS A 44 17.28 -0.71 -9.99
CA LYS A 44 17.12 0.21 -11.13
C LYS A 44 15.90 -0.13 -11.99
N GLN A 45 15.65 -1.41 -12.25
CA GLN A 45 14.49 -1.85 -13.04
C GLN A 45 13.15 -1.56 -12.36
N ASP A 46 13.07 -1.70 -11.03
CA ASP A 46 11.87 -1.36 -10.26
C ASP A 46 11.63 0.15 -10.28
N PHE A 47 12.69 0.96 -10.16
CA PHE A 47 12.62 2.42 -10.31
C PHE A 47 12.16 2.82 -11.71
N GLU A 48 12.76 2.28 -12.77
CA GLU A 48 12.40 2.59 -14.16
C GLU A 48 10.96 2.19 -14.48
N LEU A 49 10.48 1.06 -13.94
CA LEU A 49 9.07 0.67 -14.07
C LEU A 49 8.15 1.67 -13.37
N TRP A 50 8.47 2.03 -12.12
CA TRP A 50 7.72 3.03 -11.36
C TRP A 50 7.67 4.36 -12.12
N ASP A 51 8.81 4.85 -12.61
CA ASP A 51 8.91 6.12 -13.34
C ASP A 51 8.12 6.09 -14.65
N ALA A 52 8.24 5.02 -15.44
CA ALA A 52 7.50 4.87 -16.70
C ALA A 52 5.97 4.85 -16.48
N VAL A 53 5.49 4.16 -15.44
CA VAL A 53 4.06 4.09 -15.11
C VAL A 53 3.56 5.44 -14.59
N ASN A 54 4.32 6.14 -13.74
CA ASN A 54 3.93 7.47 -13.26
C ASN A 54 3.96 8.50 -14.38
N THR A 55 4.98 8.51 -15.23
CA THR A 55 5.06 9.36 -16.41
C THR A 55 3.85 9.16 -17.34
N ALA A 56 3.40 7.92 -17.56
CA ALA A 56 2.20 7.64 -18.34
C ALA A 56 0.93 8.23 -17.70
N LYS A 57 0.80 8.18 -16.37
CA LYS A 57 -0.31 8.78 -15.63
C LYS A 57 -0.26 10.31 -15.65
N GLU A 58 0.91 10.93 -15.51
CA GLU A 58 1.04 12.39 -15.59
C GLU A 58 0.70 12.91 -16.99
N LYS A 59 1.24 12.29 -18.04
CA LYS A 59 0.89 12.63 -19.44
C LYS A 59 -0.62 12.51 -19.69
N TYR A 60 -1.26 11.51 -19.09
CA TYR A 60 -2.71 11.39 -19.16
C TYR A 60 -3.41 12.53 -18.43
N ARG A 61 -3.01 12.85 -17.19
CA ARG A 61 -3.60 13.96 -16.42
C ARG A 61 -3.46 15.28 -17.16
N GLU A 62 -2.26 15.59 -17.66
CA GLU A 62 -1.98 16.76 -18.51
C GLU A 62 -2.87 16.79 -19.76
N GLY A 63 -2.98 15.65 -20.44
CA GLY A 63 -3.75 15.52 -21.68
C GLY A 63 -5.26 15.67 -21.52
N ILE A 64 -5.79 15.54 -20.29
CA ILE A 64 -7.23 15.67 -20.01
C ILE A 64 -7.57 16.94 -19.22
N VAL A 65 -6.60 17.80 -18.91
CA VAL A 65 -6.88 19.05 -18.20
C VAL A 65 -7.84 19.91 -19.04
N GLY A 66 -9.03 20.16 -18.49
CA GLY A 66 -10.03 21.04 -19.07
C GLY A 66 -10.86 20.47 -20.23
N LYS A 67 -10.43 19.39 -20.91
CA LYS A 67 -11.24 18.72 -21.95
C LYS A 67 -10.72 17.33 -22.31
N LEU A 68 -11.61 16.50 -22.85
CA LEU A 68 -11.28 15.28 -23.61
C LEU A 68 -11.42 15.56 -25.11
N SER A 69 -10.67 14.85 -25.96
CA SER A 69 -10.80 14.98 -27.42
C SER A 69 -12.13 14.49 -27.98
N GLY A 70 -12.86 13.65 -27.24
CA GLY A 70 -14.08 12.98 -27.70
C GLY A 70 -13.83 11.71 -28.52
N TYR A 71 -12.59 11.45 -28.93
CA TYR A 71 -12.23 10.21 -29.62
C TYR A 71 -12.28 9.01 -28.68
N LYS A 72 -12.67 7.86 -29.22
CA LYS A 72 -12.75 6.59 -28.47
C LYS A 72 -11.94 5.52 -29.17
N LYS A 73 -11.25 4.69 -28.40
CA LYS A 73 -10.57 3.48 -28.88
C LYS A 73 -11.28 2.26 -28.32
N ARG A 74 -11.50 1.26 -29.18
CA ARG A 74 -12.17 0.01 -28.81
C ARG A 74 -11.15 -0.97 -28.25
N TRP A 75 -11.47 -1.57 -27.11
CA TRP A 75 -10.74 -2.69 -26.52
C TRP A 75 -11.62 -3.94 -26.53
N THR A 76 -11.01 -5.09 -26.80
CA THR A 76 -11.66 -6.38 -26.58
C THR A 76 -11.65 -6.72 -25.09
N PRO A 77 -12.58 -7.57 -24.60
CA PRO A 77 -12.47 -8.10 -23.25
C PRO A 77 -11.14 -8.79 -22.98
N GLU A 78 -10.55 -9.43 -24.00
CA GLU A 78 -9.26 -10.09 -23.89
C GLU A 78 -8.09 -9.11 -23.72
N ASP A 79 -8.10 -7.97 -24.42
CA ASP A 79 -7.09 -6.92 -24.23
C ASP A 79 -7.11 -6.39 -22.78
N VAL A 80 -8.31 -6.16 -22.25
CA VAL A 80 -8.50 -5.70 -20.86
C VAL A 80 -8.04 -6.78 -19.88
N SER A 81 -8.42 -8.04 -20.09
CA SER A 81 -8.02 -9.17 -19.25
C SER A 81 -6.50 -9.33 -19.21
N LYS A 82 -5.82 -9.31 -20.36
CA LYS A 82 -4.35 -9.40 -20.44
C LYS A 82 -3.67 -8.23 -19.74
N SER A 83 -4.26 -7.03 -19.80
CA SER A 83 -3.75 -5.86 -19.09
C SER A 83 -3.88 -6.03 -17.56
N MET A 84 -5.06 -6.44 -17.10
CA MET A 84 -5.33 -6.68 -15.68
C MET A 84 -4.44 -7.79 -15.11
N GLN A 85 -4.21 -8.88 -15.85
CA GLN A 85 -3.33 -9.96 -15.43
C GLN A 85 -1.91 -9.48 -15.12
N LYS A 86 -1.33 -8.60 -15.95
CA LYS A 86 -0.01 -8.01 -15.69
C LYS A 86 0.01 -7.16 -14.42
N MET A 87 -1.05 -6.39 -14.17
CA MET A 87 -1.18 -5.59 -12.95
C MET A 87 -1.32 -6.49 -11.71
N ILE A 88 -2.09 -7.58 -11.81
CA ILE A 88 -2.24 -8.56 -10.73
C ILE A 88 -0.90 -9.23 -10.41
N ILE A 89 -0.11 -9.61 -11.43
CA ILE A 89 1.23 -10.18 -11.23
C ILE A 89 2.11 -9.19 -10.45
N ARG A 90 2.17 -7.92 -10.88
CA ARG A 90 2.94 -6.88 -10.18
C ARG A 90 2.46 -6.66 -8.74
N LEU A 91 1.14 -6.68 -8.51
CA LEU A 91 0.59 -6.54 -7.17
C LEU A 91 0.99 -7.71 -6.27
N LYS A 92 0.95 -8.95 -6.78
CA LYS A 92 1.37 -10.15 -6.03
C LYS A 92 2.86 -10.12 -5.67
N GLU A 93 3.72 -9.67 -6.57
CA GLU A 93 5.15 -9.45 -6.27
C GLU A 93 5.33 -8.43 -5.14
N GLY A 94 4.59 -7.31 -5.19
CA GLY A 94 4.62 -6.29 -4.14
C GLY A 94 4.13 -6.82 -2.79
N GLN A 95 3.06 -7.63 -2.78
CA GLN A 95 2.55 -8.27 -1.57
C GLN A 95 3.57 -9.23 -0.96
N GLN A 96 4.21 -10.06 -1.78
CA GLN A 96 5.25 -10.98 -1.31
C GLN A 96 6.45 -10.23 -0.70
N ARG A 97 6.92 -9.17 -1.38
CA ARG A 97 8.01 -8.32 -0.86
C ARG A 97 7.63 -7.60 0.42
N ALA A 98 6.40 -7.13 0.55
CA ALA A 98 5.90 -6.56 1.80
C ALA A 98 5.94 -7.57 2.96
N LEU A 99 5.56 -8.83 2.70
CA LEU A 99 5.67 -9.91 3.69
C LEU A 99 7.12 -10.27 4.00
N TRP A 100 8.04 -10.17 3.04
CA TRP A 100 9.47 -10.36 3.32
C TRP A 100 10.03 -9.32 4.28
N LEU A 101 9.55 -8.07 4.22
CA LEU A 101 9.89 -6.99 5.15
C LEU A 101 9.22 -7.13 6.52
N SER A 102 8.20 -7.98 6.63
CA SER A 102 7.53 -8.22 7.90
C SER A 102 8.46 -8.93 8.89
N GLN A 103 8.50 -8.43 10.12
CA GLN A 103 9.20 -9.08 11.23
C GLN A 103 8.29 -10.03 12.02
N THR A 104 6.97 -9.90 11.88
CA THR A 104 5.96 -10.51 12.76
C THR A 104 4.94 -11.36 12.01
N GLY A 105 5.10 -11.58 10.70
CA GLY A 105 4.08 -12.23 9.85
C GLY A 105 2.95 -11.29 9.42
N ILE A 106 2.79 -10.15 10.09
CA ILE A 106 1.86 -9.07 9.73
C ILE A 106 2.47 -8.20 8.64
N ALA A 107 1.76 -8.06 7.52
CA ALA A 107 2.18 -7.19 6.43
C ALA A 107 2.24 -5.72 6.91
N PRO A 108 3.37 -5.01 6.72
CA PRO A 108 3.44 -3.59 7.01
C PRO A 108 2.36 -2.83 6.25
N THR A 109 1.66 -1.92 6.93
CA THR A 109 0.57 -1.15 6.32
C THR A 109 1.09 0.00 5.47
N TYR A 110 2.15 0.66 5.97
CA TYR A 110 2.71 1.85 5.39
C TYR A 110 4.23 1.73 5.31
N PHE A 111 4.77 2.30 4.24
CA PHE A 111 6.19 2.38 3.95
C PHE A 111 6.53 3.85 3.73
N TYR A 112 7.75 4.23 4.09
CA TYR A 112 8.33 5.49 3.62
C TYR A 112 9.56 5.20 2.76
N PHE A 113 9.74 6.00 1.71
CA PHE A 113 10.86 5.92 0.78
C PHE A 113 11.60 7.25 0.79
N ASN A 114 12.92 7.20 0.95
CA ASN A 114 13.78 8.37 0.81
C ASN A 114 14.35 8.41 -0.61
N ALA A 115 14.29 9.55 -1.26
CA ALA A 115 15.02 9.78 -2.50
C ALA A 115 16.49 10.05 -2.16
N ASP A 116 17.39 9.19 -2.64
CA ASP A 116 18.84 9.28 -2.46
C ASP A 116 19.58 9.79 -3.71
N GLY A 117 18.86 9.90 -4.83
CA GLY A 117 19.37 10.47 -6.07
C GLY A 117 18.34 11.36 -6.73
N TYR A 118 18.75 12.58 -7.06
CA TYR A 118 17.93 13.54 -7.80
C TYR A 118 18.80 14.61 -8.45
N TYR A 119 18.27 15.26 -9.47
CA TYR A 119 18.88 16.46 -10.08
C TYR A 119 17.82 17.52 -10.34
N GLN A 120 18.25 18.78 -10.42
CA GLN A 120 17.38 19.87 -10.85
C GLN A 120 17.44 20.00 -12.38
N LYS A 121 16.28 20.04 -13.01
CA LYS A 121 16.16 20.40 -14.42
C LYS A 121 16.55 21.86 -14.57
N GLU A 122 17.46 22.16 -15.50
CA GLU A 122 17.80 23.54 -15.81
C GLU A 122 16.53 24.29 -16.27
N SER A 123 16.09 25.26 -15.45
CA SER A 123 14.93 26.09 -15.76
C SER A 123 15.21 26.92 -17.00
N LYS A 124 14.41 26.72 -18.05
CA LYS A 124 14.34 27.68 -19.17
C LYS A 124 13.48 28.87 -18.72
N GLU A 125 14.11 29.84 -18.04
CA GLU A 125 13.76 31.28 -17.91
C GLU A 125 12.28 31.71 -17.78
N GLN A 126 11.33 30.85 -17.47
CA GLN A 126 9.94 31.25 -17.24
C GLN A 126 9.48 30.85 -15.84
N PRO A 127 8.88 31.79 -15.08
CA PRO A 127 8.28 31.47 -13.80
C PRO A 127 7.12 30.50 -14.05
N VAL A 128 7.38 29.22 -13.78
CA VAL A 128 6.35 28.18 -13.82
C VAL A 128 5.40 28.45 -12.64
N PRO A 129 4.07 28.43 -12.85
CA PRO A 129 3.11 28.62 -11.76
C PRO A 129 3.38 27.67 -10.60
N TYR A 130 3.17 28.14 -9.37
CA TYR A 130 3.50 27.51 -8.07
C TYR A 130 2.90 26.09 -7.86
N HIS A 131 2.17 25.55 -8.83
CA HIS A 131 1.44 24.28 -8.75
C HIS A 131 2.00 23.20 -9.69
N THR A 132 2.99 23.51 -10.54
CA THR A 132 3.56 22.57 -11.53
C THR A 132 5.10 22.57 -11.58
N ALA A 133 5.76 23.30 -10.68
CA ALA A 133 7.20 23.54 -10.73
C ALA A 133 7.95 22.67 -9.71
N PHE A 134 8.06 21.37 -9.95
CA PHE A 134 9.11 20.59 -9.30
C PHE A 134 10.22 20.39 -10.33
N ASP A 135 11.22 21.26 -10.28
CA ASP A 135 12.43 21.11 -11.10
C ASP A 135 13.27 19.90 -10.65
N THR A 136 12.94 19.29 -9.51
CA THR A 136 13.63 18.10 -8.99
C THR A 136 13.14 16.83 -9.69
N ILE A 137 14.02 16.20 -10.44
CA ILE A 137 13.83 14.86 -11.01
C ILE A 137 14.52 13.85 -10.11
N VAL A 138 13.75 12.97 -9.48
CA VAL A 138 14.27 11.84 -8.71
C VAL A 138 14.82 10.78 -9.66
N THR A 139 15.93 10.15 -9.30
CA THR A 139 16.60 9.11 -10.10
C THR A 139 16.77 7.79 -9.36
N SER A 140 16.63 7.78 -8.03
CA SER A 140 16.72 6.59 -7.20
C SER A 140 16.07 6.79 -5.83
N PHE A 141 15.78 5.67 -5.17
CA PHE A 141 15.28 5.62 -3.80
C PHE A 141 16.08 4.59 -3.00
N GLU A 142 16.21 4.85 -1.69
CA GLU A 142 16.63 3.84 -0.72
C GLU A 142 15.56 2.73 -0.63
N MET A 143 15.94 1.55 -0.16
CA MET A 143 14.95 0.52 0.20
C MET A 143 13.97 1.07 1.24
N PRO A 144 12.67 0.71 1.16
CA PRO A 144 11.66 1.29 2.02
C PRO A 144 11.90 0.95 3.47
N SER A 145 11.69 1.93 4.31
CA SER A 145 11.58 1.71 5.74
C SER A 145 10.12 1.46 6.12
N ILE A 146 9.92 0.50 7.02
CA ILE A 146 8.60 0.12 7.52
C ILE A 146 8.18 1.09 8.63
N LEU A 147 6.94 1.56 8.56
CA LEU A 147 6.34 2.25 9.70
C LEU A 147 5.84 1.24 10.74
N PRO A 148 5.66 1.66 12.02
CA PRO A 148 5.03 0.83 13.04
C PRO A 148 3.70 0.24 12.54
N LEU A 149 3.31 -0.94 13.02
CA LEU A 149 2.15 -1.62 12.46
C LEU A 149 0.87 -0.81 12.69
N PHE A 150 -0.08 -0.94 11.77
CA PHE A 150 -1.44 -0.44 11.92
C PHE A 150 -2.41 -1.61 11.80
N LEU A 151 -3.50 -1.57 12.55
CA LEU A 151 -4.53 -2.62 12.51
C LEU A 151 -5.16 -2.77 11.12
N GLU A 152 -5.05 -1.77 10.25
CA GLU A 152 -5.45 -1.89 8.85
C GLU A 152 -4.68 -2.98 8.10
N GLY A 153 -3.37 -3.14 8.34
CA GLY A 153 -2.53 -4.17 7.72
C GLY A 153 -3.12 -5.58 7.81
N PRO A 154 -3.30 -6.13 9.02
CA PRO A 154 -3.87 -7.48 9.19
C PRO A 154 -5.32 -7.57 8.68
N VAL A 155 -6.15 -6.51 8.79
CA VAL A 155 -7.48 -6.47 8.17
C VAL A 155 -7.41 -6.65 6.65
N ARG A 156 -6.45 -6.00 5.98
CA ARG A 156 -6.25 -6.12 4.53
C ARG A 156 -5.64 -7.47 4.16
N GLN A 157 -4.71 -7.97 4.96
CA GLN A 157 -4.08 -9.26 4.77
C GLN A 157 -5.09 -10.41 4.84
N MET A 158 -5.99 -10.42 5.83
CA MET A 158 -7.03 -11.45 5.94
C MET A 158 -8.00 -11.49 4.74
N LYS A 159 -8.19 -10.37 4.03
CA LYS A 159 -9.05 -10.31 2.84
C LYS A 159 -8.47 -10.97 1.60
N ILE A 160 -7.14 -11.10 1.55
CA ILE A 160 -6.43 -11.63 0.38
C ILE A 160 -5.97 -13.08 0.59
N LEU A 161 -5.89 -13.53 1.84
CA LEU A 161 -5.59 -14.92 2.16
C LEU A 161 -6.81 -15.80 1.85
N ASP A 162 -6.56 -17.01 1.38
CA ASP A 162 -7.60 -18.00 1.08
C ASP A 162 -7.78 -18.98 2.25
N SER A 163 -6.68 -19.36 2.91
CA SER A 163 -6.69 -20.33 4.01
C SER A 163 -7.21 -19.72 5.31
N THR A 164 -8.15 -20.40 5.96
CA THR A 164 -8.56 -20.08 7.34
C THR A 164 -7.39 -20.19 8.31
N GLU A 165 -6.46 -21.13 8.09
CA GLU A 165 -5.29 -21.31 8.96
C GLU A 165 -4.30 -20.15 8.84
N GLU A 166 -4.05 -19.66 7.62
CA GLU A 166 -3.20 -18.47 7.43
C GLU A 166 -3.85 -17.22 8.06
N LYS A 167 -5.18 -17.10 7.98
CA LYS A 167 -5.91 -16.01 8.65
C LYS A 167 -5.86 -16.11 10.17
N ARG A 168 -5.91 -17.34 10.70
CA ARG A 168 -5.72 -17.63 12.13
C ARG A 168 -4.32 -17.21 12.57
N GLN A 169 -3.29 -17.57 11.81
CA GLN A 169 -1.92 -17.14 12.10
C GLN A 169 -1.81 -15.61 12.14
N VAL A 170 -2.42 -14.89 11.19
CA VAL A 170 -2.47 -13.42 11.24
C VAL A 170 -3.17 -12.90 12.49
N HIS A 171 -4.23 -13.57 12.97
CA HIS A 171 -4.88 -13.20 14.22
C HIS A 171 -3.95 -13.41 15.43
N ASP A 172 -3.29 -14.56 15.50
CA ASP A 172 -2.35 -14.90 16.58
C ASP A 172 -1.15 -13.94 16.58
N ASP A 173 -0.62 -13.59 15.42
CA ASP A 173 0.44 -12.60 15.26
C ASP A 173 0.00 -11.21 15.77
N VAL A 174 -1.26 -10.82 15.52
CA VAL A 174 -1.81 -9.56 16.05
C VAL A 174 -1.90 -9.59 17.57
N LEU A 175 -2.37 -10.70 18.15
CA LEU A 175 -2.42 -10.86 19.61
C LEU A 175 -1.04 -10.88 20.26
N GLY A 176 -0.01 -11.34 19.53
CA GLY A 176 1.39 -11.31 19.94
C GLY A 176 2.10 -9.97 19.72
N SER A 177 1.47 -9.04 19.00
CA SER A 177 2.04 -7.72 18.67
C SER A 177 1.56 -6.61 19.63
N THR A 178 2.12 -5.41 19.49
CA THR A 178 1.65 -4.26 20.29
C THR A 178 0.33 -3.66 19.79
N LEU A 179 -0.22 -4.18 18.68
CA LEU A 179 -1.57 -3.84 18.24
C LEU A 179 -2.67 -4.37 19.17
N TYR A 180 -2.37 -5.32 20.05
CA TYR A 180 -3.32 -5.81 21.05
C TYR A 180 -2.90 -5.36 22.45
N ASP A 181 -3.73 -4.52 23.07
CA ASP A 181 -3.56 -4.15 24.47
C ASP A 181 -4.18 -5.25 25.34
N SER A 182 -3.32 -6.10 25.92
CA SER A 182 -3.72 -7.22 26.76
C SER A 182 -4.34 -6.81 28.10
N LYS A 183 -4.10 -5.58 28.57
CA LYS A 183 -4.69 -5.05 29.81
C LYS A 183 -6.13 -4.62 29.58
N LEU A 184 -6.39 -3.97 28.44
CA LEU A 184 -7.74 -3.55 28.04
C LEU A 184 -8.53 -4.67 27.37
N GLY A 185 -7.84 -5.65 26.78
CA GLY A 185 -8.44 -6.66 25.91
C GLY A 185 -8.94 -6.03 24.60
N LEU A 186 -8.26 -5.00 24.09
CA LEU A 186 -8.69 -4.18 22.95
C LEU A 186 -7.59 -4.05 21.90
N TYR A 187 -7.99 -3.72 20.68
CA TYR A 187 -7.06 -3.53 19.56
C TYR A 187 -6.78 -2.04 19.37
N LEU A 188 -5.49 -1.69 19.35
CA LEU A 188 -5.02 -0.34 19.02
C LEU A 188 -5.05 -0.15 17.50
N ILE A 189 -5.28 1.09 17.05
CA ILE A 189 -5.23 1.42 15.62
C ILE A 189 -3.81 1.33 15.04
N SER A 190 -2.81 1.61 15.86
CA SER A 190 -1.39 1.57 15.51
C SER A 190 -0.55 1.16 16.72
N GLU A 191 0.65 0.67 16.44
CA GLU A 191 1.73 0.59 17.41
C GLU A 191 2.29 1.97 17.75
N SER A 192 3.31 2.01 18.60
CA SER A 192 3.93 3.29 18.98
C SER A 192 4.55 4.03 17.82
N LEU A 193 4.11 5.27 17.63
CA LEU A 193 4.67 6.21 16.66
C LEU A 193 5.81 7.05 17.25
N GLU A 194 6.24 6.76 18.49
CA GLU A 194 7.37 7.45 19.10
C GLU A 194 8.64 7.33 18.23
N GLY A 195 9.34 8.45 18.04
CA GLY A 195 10.53 8.51 17.19
C GLY A 195 10.27 8.56 15.68
N GLN A 196 9.01 8.46 15.22
CA GLN A 196 8.68 8.61 13.80
C GLN A 196 8.72 10.08 13.36
N PRO A 197 9.05 10.37 12.08
CA PRO A 197 9.15 11.75 11.62
C PRO A 197 7.76 12.38 11.44
N ILE A 198 7.64 13.69 11.70
CA ILE A 198 6.37 14.42 11.55
C ILE A 198 5.80 14.37 10.11
N THR A 199 6.66 14.09 9.13
CA THR A 199 6.30 14.00 7.71
C THR A 199 5.42 12.79 7.37
N ILE A 200 5.30 11.78 8.24
CA ILE A 200 4.41 10.64 7.99
C ILE A 200 2.93 11.02 8.06
N GLY A 201 2.62 12.18 8.66
CA GLY A 201 1.30 12.79 8.59
C GLY A 201 0.81 13.31 9.94
N ARG A 202 -0.39 13.89 9.91
CA ARG A 202 -0.99 14.62 11.06
C ARG A 202 -1.15 13.79 12.33
N MET A 203 -1.16 12.45 12.22
CA MET A 203 -1.26 11.55 13.37
C MET A 203 -0.17 11.79 14.41
N MET A 204 0.99 12.29 13.97
CA MET A 204 2.10 12.69 14.84
C MET A 204 1.79 13.89 15.74
N ALA A 205 0.75 14.67 15.43
CA ALA A 205 0.31 15.80 16.26
C ALA A 205 -0.59 15.36 17.43
N PHE A 206 -1.10 14.12 17.42
CA PHE A 206 -1.95 13.61 18.49
C PHE A 206 -1.12 12.86 19.53
N PRO A 207 -1.39 13.05 20.83
CA PRO A 207 -0.76 12.22 21.86
C PRO A 207 -1.20 10.74 21.71
N PRO A 208 -0.37 9.78 22.16
CA PRO A 208 -0.77 8.37 22.18
C PRO A 208 -2.10 8.16 22.90
N GLY A 209 -2.97 7.34 22.31
CA GLY A 209 -4.33 7.09 22.80
C GLY A 209 -5.39 8.01 22.19
N TRP A 210 -5.00 9.00 21.38
CA TRP A 210 -5.93 9.93 20.74
C TRP A 210 -5.93 9.77 19.22
N LEU A 211 -7.14 9.82 18.66
CA LEU A 211 -7.36 9.83 17.22
C LEU A 211 -6.59 8.73 16.49
N GLU A 212 -5.87 9.03 15.41
CA GLU A 212 -5.15 8.04 14.63
C GLU A 212 -3.81 7.56 15.26
N ASN A 213 -3.46 7.96 16.50
CA ASN A 213 -2.22 7.55 17.18
C ASN A 213 -2.49 6.67 18.41
N GLN A 214 -2.22 5.37 18.32
CA GLN A 214 -2.28 4.40 19.44
C GLN A 214 -3.61 4.38 20.22
N SER A 215 -4.71 4.83 19.63
CA SER A 215 -6.03 4.78 20.26
C SER A 215 -6.72 3.45 19.99
N VAL A 216 -7.72 3.11 20.81
CA VAL A 216 -8.70 2.08 20.44
C VAL A 216 -9.71 2.71 19.47
N TRP A 217 -9.52 2.48 18.18
CA TRP A 217 -10.36 3.06 17.14
C TRP A 217 -11.48 2.11 16.73
N THR A 218 -12.65 2.27 17.34
CA THR A 218 -13.79 1.34 17.24
C THR A 218 -14.14 0.94 15.81
N HIS A 219 -14.12 1.89 14.86
CA HIS A 219 -14.41 1.58 13.45
C HIS A 219 -13.40 0.59 12.84
N MET A 220 -12.12 0.68 13.20
CA MET A 220 -11.10 -0.26 12.74
C MET A 220 -11.20 -1.60 13.47
N SER A 221 -11.49 -1.60 14.77
CA SER A 221 -11.76 -2.83 15.51
C SER A 221 -12.94 -3.60 14.90
N TYR A 222 -14.00 -2.90 14.49
CA TYR A 222 -15.19 -3.54 13.89
C TYR A 222 -14.90 -4.15 12.52
N LYS A 223 -14.04 -3.50 11.72
CA LYS A 223 -13.53 -4.09 10.48
C LYS A 223 -12.71 -5.35 10.78
N TYR A 224 -11.90 -5.33 11.83
CA TYR A 224 -11.14 -6.51 12.25
C TYR A 224 -12.05 -7.67 12.66
N TYR A 225 -13.08 -7.41 13.49
CA TYR A 225 -14.07 -8.42 13.86
C TYR A 225 -14.82 -8.99 12.66
N LEU A 226 -15.18 -8.14 11.69
CA LEU A 226 -15.80 -8.58 10.44
C LEU A 226 -14.89 -9.54 9.66
N GLU A 227 -13.58 -9.30 9.64
CA GLU A 227 -12.64 -10.22 8.99
C GLU A 227 -12.49 -11.54 9.74
N LEU A 228 -12.57 -11.56 11.08
CA LEU A 228 -12.64 -12.82 11.83
C LEU A 228 -13.87 -13.66 11.43
N ILE A 229 -15.04 -13.03 11.31
CA ILE A 229 -16.27 -13.70 10.83
C ILE A 229 -16.06 -14.24 9.41
N ARG A 230 -15.54 -13.41 8.49
CA ARG A 230 -15.29 -13.81 7.09
C ARG A 230 -14.25 -14.90 6.95
N ALA A 231 -13.31 -14.97 7.89
CA ALA A 231 -12.28 -16.01 7.95
C ALA A 231 -12.83 -17.35 8.50
N GLY A 232 -14.03 -17.36 9.10
CA GLY A 232 -14.57 -18.51 9.82
C GLY A 232 -14.00 -18.68 11.24
N LEU A 233 -13.37 -17.64 11.78
CA LEU A 233 -12.73 -17.61 13.10
C LEU A 233 -13.76 -17.18 14.17
N TYR A 234 -14.79 -18.01 14.34
CA TYR A 234 -15.93 -17.66 15.20
C TYR A 234 -15.57 -17.64 16.68
N ASP A 235 -14.74 -18.57 17.15
CA ASP A 235 -14.32 -18.62 18.56
C ASP A 235 -13.47 -17.40 18.94
N GLU A 236 -12.58 -17.00 18.02
CA GLU A 236 -11.76 -15.79 18.11
C GLU A 236 -12.64 -14.55 18.12
N PHE A 237 -13.61 -14.49 17.21
CA PHE A 237 -14.58 -13.40 17.14
C PHE A 237 -15.36 -13.28 18.45
N PHE A 238 -15.97 -14.36 18.94
CA PHE A 238 -16.75 -14.34 20.19
C PHE A 238 -15.89 -14.04 21.42
N THR A 239 -14.59 -14.33 21.37
CA THR A 239 -13.65 -13.93 22.40
C THR A 239 -13.36 -12.43 22.34
N ALA A 240 -13.02 -11.92 21.16
CA ALA A 240 -12.64 -10.53 20.93
C ALA A 240 -13.77 -9.53 21.24
N ILE A 241 -15.03 -9.87 20.95
CA ILE A 241 -16.15 -8.94 21.14
C ILE A 241 -16.58 -8.75 22.60
N LYS A 242 -16.21 -9.65 23.53
CA LYS A 242 -16.58 -9.56 24.95
C LYS A 242 -16.13 -8.26 25.59
N THR A 243 -14.96 -7.77 25.18
CA THR A 243 -14.40 -6.47 25.56
C THR A 243 -14.49 -5.47 24.42
N GLY A 244 -14.45 -5.95 23.16
CA GLY A 244 -14.32 -5.13 21.96
C GLY A 244 -15.56 -4.37 21.48
N LEU A 245 -16.77 -4.89 21.74
CA LEU A 245 -18.00 -4.20 21.33
C LEU A 245 -18.61 -3.46 22.52
N VAL A 246 -18.94 -2.18 22.30
CA VAL A 246 -19.55 -1.29 23.31
C VAL A 246 -20.73 -1.94 24.06
N PRO A 247 -21.65 -2.71 23.44
CA PRO A 247 -22.76 -3.36 24.16
C PRO A 247 -22.33 -4.42 25.19
N PHE A 248 -21.12 -4.96 25.11
CA PHE A 248 -20.59 -5.96 26.03
C PHE A 248 -19.57 -5.38 27.03
N MET A 249 -19.18 -4.11 26.87
CA MET A 249 -18.28 -3.44 27.79
C MET A 249 -18.93 -3.27 29.17
N ASN A 250 -18.12 -3.37 30.22
CA ASN A 250 -18.57 -3.10 31.58
C ASN A 250 -18.85 -1.59 31.74
N ALA A 251 -20.10 -1.21 31.98
CA ALA A 251 -20.54 0.19 32.10
C ALA A 251 -19.92 0.95 33.30
N LYS A 252 -19.18 0.28 34.17
CA LYS A 252 -18.43 0.91 35.29
C LYS A 252 -16.98 1.24 34.94
N VAL A 253 -16.53 0.85 33.75
CA VAL A 253 -15.19 1.14 33.22
C VAL A 253 -15.25 2.42 32.41
#